data_AF-A0A1H0E6Y5-F1
#
_entry.id   AF-A0A1H0E6Y5-F1
#
_cell.length_a   1.000
_cell.length_b   1.000
_cell.length_c   1.000
_cell.angle_alpha   90.00
_cell.angle_beta   90.00
_cell.angle_gamma   90.00
#
_symmetry.space_group_name_H-M   'P 1'
#
loop_
_entity.id
_entity.type
_entity.pdbx_description
1 polymer ?
#
loop_
_entity_poly.entity_id
_entity_poly.type
_entity_poly.pdbx_seq_one_letter_code
_entity_poly.pdbx_strand_id
1 'polypeptide(L)'
;MGETTSTIFAWLEHQEAWAPLLFIAIHLLRPFLFLPVMLVCITGGVLFGPIAGSAYSVVGTMLSSLLFYRTIRLVPSGLKKLRSLKGKWLKKNSNLTVKQVAILRLVPFIHFHLLSYCLLEISADFKEYAKSSLFANLPLAVVYTSVGQWISLFSIPMMFLFSGALIGVCFLIRKKYEVFLWRDFFQTSP
;
A
#
# COMPACT_ATOMS: atom_id res chain seq x y z
N MET A 1 5.87 -21.46 43.23
CA MET A 1 5.36 -21.64 41.85
C MET A 1 4.57 -20.43 41.29
N GLY A 2 4.28 -19.38 42.07
CA GLY A 2 3.56 -18.19 41.57
C GLY A 2 4.45 -17.04 41.03
N GLU A 3 5.71 -16.93 41.48
CA GLU A 3 6.63 -15.86 41.02
C GLU A 3 7.19 -16.10 39.61
N THR A 4 7.38 -17.36 39.23
CA THR A 4 7.82 -17.73 37.87
C THR A 4 6.71 -17.52 36.84
N THR A 5 5.45 -17.72 37.22
CA THR A 5 4.32 -17.46 36.32
C THR A 5 4.06 -15.98 36.13
N SER A 6 4.15 -15.17 37.20
CA SER A 6 3.96 -13.71 37.09
C SER A 6 5.06 -13.04 36.28
N THR A 7 6.31 -13.51 36.38
CA THR A 7 7.42 -13.01 35.56
C THR A 7 7.28 -13.38 34.07
N ILE A 8 6.76 -14.57 33.76
CA ILE A 8 6.47 -14.97 32.37
C ILE A 8 5.32 -14.14 31.79
N PHE A 9 4.23 -13.93 32.53
CA PHE A 9 3.12 -13.08 32.07
C PHE A 9 3.53 -11.63 31.90
N ALA A 10 4.32 -11.07 32.83
CA ALA A 10 4.86 -9.72 32.69
C ALA A 10 5.78 -9.58 31.47
N TRP A 11 6.57 -10.61 31.14
CA TRP A 11 7.43 -10.61 29.95
C TRP A 11 6.65 -10.76 28.64
N LEU A 12 5.56 -11.53 28.65
CA LEU A 12 4.62 -11.65 27.53
C LEU A 12 3.84 -10.35 27.29
N GLU A 13 3.28 -9.74 28.34
CA GLU A 13 2.61 -8.44 28.25
C GLU A 13 3.54 -7.34 27.74
N HIS A 14 4.83 -7.39 28.11
CA HIS A 14 5.80 -6.42 27.61
C HIS A 14 6.09 -6.60 26.12
N GLN A 15 6.12 -7.82 25.60
CA GLN A 15 6.33 -8.06 24.16
C GLN A 15 5.18 -7.54 23.29
N GLU A 16 3.94 -7.65 23.76
CA GLU A 16 2.76 -7.14 23.05
C GLU A 16 2.80 -5.60 22.91
N ALA A 17 3.37 -4.89 23.90
CA ALA A 17 3.51 -3.43 23.87
C ALA A 17 4.44 -2.91 22.76
N TRP A 18 5.39 -3.72 22.28
CA TRP A 18 6.31 -3.35 21.19
C TRP A 18 5.71 -3.58 19.80
N ALA A 19 4.65 -4.37 19.69
CA ALA A 19 4.06 -4.75 18.40
C ALA A 19 3.62 -3.54 17.56
N PRO A 20 2.95 -2.49 18.11
CA PRO A 20 2.61 -1.29 17.35
C PRO A 20 3.85 -0.53 16.83
N LEU A 21 4.92 -0.47 17.63
CA LEU A 21 6.14 0.24 17.25
C LEU A 21 6.86 -0.48 16.10
N LEU A 22 6.97 -1.81 16.19
CA LEU A 22 7.52 -2.64 15.12
C LEU A 22 6.67 -2.54 13.84
N PHE A 23 5.35 -2.52 13.98
CA PHE A 23 4.44 -2.35 12.85
C PHE A 23 4.65 -0.99 12.13
N ILE A 24 4.79 0.09 12.89
CA ILE A 24 5.11 1.42 12.34
C ILE A 24 6.50 1.41 11.68
N ALA A 25 7.49 0.73 12.28
CA ALA A 25 8.82 0.55 11.70
C ALA A 25 8.77 -0.21 10.35
N ILE A 26 7.96 -1.27 10.25
CA ILE A 26 7.76 -2.00 8.99
C ILE A 26 7.15 -1.08 7.92
N HIS A 27 6.20 -0.22 8.27
CA HIS A 27 5.66 0.76 7.33
C HIS A 27 6.72 1.68 6.72
N LEU A 28 7.72 2.08 7.52
CA LEU A 28 8.86 2.90 7.13
C LEU A 28 9.88 2.12 6.30
N LEU A 29 10.13 0.87 6.67
CA LEU A 29 11.10 0.01 6.02
C LEU A 29 10.58 -0.65 4.74
N ARG A 30 9.26 -0.65 4.53
CA ARG A 30 8.62 -1.24 3.35
C ARG A 30 9.30 -0.90 2.01
N PRO A 31 9.79 0.33 1.74
CA PRO A 31 10.37 0.66 0.44
C PRO A 31 11.70 -0.07 0.21
N PHE A 32 12.44 -0.37 1.28
CA PHE A 32 13.66 -1.16 1.25
C PHE A 32 13.38 -2.66 1.13
N LEU A 33 12.24 -3.10 1.67
CA LEU A 33 11.77 -4.49 1.60
C LEU A 33 10.93 -4.80 0.36
N PHE A 34 10.72 -3.82 -0.53
CA PHE A 34 9.84 -3.92 -1.69
C PHE A 34 8.40 -4.37 -1.36
N LEU A 35 7.93 -4.06 -0.15
CA LEU A 35 6.61 -4.46 0.33
C LEU A 35 5.53 -3.44 -0.11
N PRO A 36 4.47 -3.89 -0.79
CA PRO A 36 3.29 -3.06 -1.07
C PRO A 36 2.62 -2.58 0.22
N VAL A 37 2.16 -1.32 0.23
CA VAL A 37 1.50 -0.74 1.41
C VAL A 37 0.26 -1.53 1.82
N MET A 38 -0.49 -2.04 0.84
CA MET A 38 -1.70 -2.83 1.08
C MET A 38 -1.45 -4.03 1.99
N LEU A 39 -0.32 -4.74 1.81
CA LEU A 39 -0.02 -5.94 2.59
C LEU A 39 0.19 -5.56 4.04
N VAL A 40 0.97 -4.50 4.29
CA VAL A 40 1.22 -4.00 5.64
C VAL A 40 -0.10 -3.56 6.30
N CYS A 41 -0.95 -2.80 5.61
CA CYS A 41 -2.25 -2.39 6.17
C CYS A 41 -3.16 -3.59 6.47
N ILE A 42 -3.24 -4.58 5.58
CA ILE A 42 -4.02 -5.81 5.80
C ILE A 42 -3.50 -6.55 7.04
N THR A 43 -2.18 -6.72 7.16
CA THR A 43 -1.58 -7.35 8.35
C THR A 43 -1.89 -6.56 9.63
N GLY A 44 -1.90 -5.23 9.59
CA GLY A 44 -2.28 -4.40 10.72
C GLY A 44 -3.74 -4.62 11.14
N GLY A 45 -4.63 -4.82 10.17
CA GLY A 45 -6.03 -5.19 10.41
C GLY A 45 -6.20 -6.55 11.08
N VAL A 46 -5.42 -7.54 10.63
CA VAL A 46 -5.42 -8.90 11.22
C VAL A 46 -4.86 -8.89 12.65
N LEU A 47 -3.79 -8.12 12.89
CA LEU A 47 -3.08 -8.12 14.18
C LEU A 47 -3.73 -7.24 15.25
N PHE A 48 -4.21 -6.05 14.87
CA PHE A 48 -4.68 -5.03 15.81
C PHE A 48 -6.17 -4.69 15.64
N GLY A 49 -6.86 -5.36 14.71
CA GLY A 49 -8.21 -5.00 14.30
C GLY A 49 -8.27 -3.73 13.44
N PRO A 50 -9.48 -3.36 12.95
CA PRO A 50 -9.62 -2.29 11.98
C PRO A 50 -9.33 -0.90 12.57
N ILE A 51 -9.69 -0.65 13.83
CA ILE A 51 -9.56 0.68 14.46
C ILE A 51 -8.09 0.98 14.81
N ALA A 52 -7.47 0.15 15.67
CA ALA A 52 -6.09 0.36 16.08
C ALA A 52 -5.11 0.12 14.91
N GLY A 53 -5.37 -0.90 14.08
CA GLY A 53 -4.61 -1.14 12.85
C GLY A 53 -4.65 0.05 11.89
N SER A 54 -5.81 0.71 11.73
CA SER A 54 -5.91 1.96 10.95
C SER A 54 -5.06 3.07 11.54
N ALA A 55 -5.18 3.30 12.86
CA ALA A 55 -4.43 4.36 13.53
C ALA A 55 -2.91 4.18 13.35
N TYR A 56 -2.40 2.97 13.60
CA TYR A 56 -0.97 2.68 13.42
C TYR A 56 -0.55 2.74 11.95
N SER A 57 -1.39 2.28 11.02
CA SER A 57 -1.12 2.36 9.57
C SER A 57 -1.06 3.81 9.09
N VAL A 58 -1.94 4.68 9.59
CA VAL A 58 -1.91 6.12 9.30
C VAL A 58 -0.61 6.73 9.83
N VAL A 59 -0.21 6.42 11.07
CA VAL A 59 1.04 6.94 11.64
C VAL A 59 2.26 6.48 10.82
N GLY A 60 2.35 5.19 10.49
CA GLY A 60 3.46 4.65 9.70
C GLY A 60 3.54 5.19 8.27
N THR A 61 2.40 5.25 7.58
CA THR A 61 2.35 5.83 6.22
C THR A 61 2.57 7.34 6.22
N MET A 62 2.13 8.04 7.27
CA MET A 62 2.40 9.47 7.46
C MET A 62 3.89 9.71 7.64
N LEU A 63 4.54 9.01 8.57
CA LEU A 63 5.98 9.15 8.79
C LEU A 63 6.79 8.81 7.52
N SER A 64 6.37 7.77 6.78
CA SER A 64 6.94 7.46 5.46
C SER A 64 6.81 8.60 4.45
N SER A 65 5.68 9.31 4.46
CA SER A 65 5.41 10.44 3.55
C SER A 65 6.27 11.65 3.95
N LEU A 66 6.39 11.93 5.26
CA LEU A 66 7.23 13.01 5.78
C LEU A 66 8.71 12.77 5.50
N LEU A 67 9.19 11.54 5.67
CA LEU A 67 10.54 11.16 5.29
C LEU A 67 10.75 11.34 3.79
N PHE A 68 9.81 10.86 2.96
CA PHE A 68 9.88 11.03 1.52
C PHE A 68 9.97 12.51 1.11
N TYR A 69 9.17 13.39 1.72
CA TYR A 69 9.22 14.84 1.46
C TYR A 69 10.62 15.43 1.70
N ARG A 70 11.28 15.01 2.77
CA ARG A 70 12.64 15.46 3.10
C ARG A 70 13.68 14.86 2.16
N THR A 71 13.66 13.55 1.96
CA THR A 71 14.71 12.85 1.19
C THR A 71 14.64 13.17 -0.30
N ILE A 72 13.45 13.31 -0.89
CA ILE A 72 13.32 13.56 -2.33
C ILE A 72 13.86 14.93 -2.76
N ARG A 73 13.86 15.92 -1.85
CA ARG A 73 14.45 17.25 -2.09
C ARG A 73 15.98 17.23 -2.07
N LEU A 74 16.58 16.25 -1.39
CA LEU A 74 18.04 16.05 -1.35
C LEU A 74 18.54 15.24 -2.56
N VAL A 75 17.65 14.59 -3.31
CA VAL A 75 18.00 13.68 -4.42
C VAL A 75 17.34 14.15 -5.73
N PRO A 76 17.92 15.14 -6.44
CA PRO A 76 17.33 15.70 -7.66
C PRO A 76 17.13 14.69 -8.78
N SER A 77 17.99 13.67 -8.86
CA SER A 77 17.88 12.56 -9.82
C SER A 77 16.60 11.74 -9.59
N GLY A 78 16.25 11.47 -8.33
CA GLY A 78 15.02 10.78 -7.94
C GLY A 78 13.78 11.58 -8.33
N LEU A 79 13.80 12.90 -8.12
CA LEU A 79 12.71 13.79 -8.52
C LEU A 79 12.49 13.79 -10.04
N LYS A 80 13.57 13.88 -10.83
CA LYS A 80 13.49 13.76 -12.31
C LYS A 80 12.90 12.42 -12.75
N LYS A 81 13.30 11.32 -12.10
CA LYS A 81 12.77 9.97 -12.39
C LYS A 81 11.29 9.87 -12.08
N LEU A 82 10.84 10.35 -10.91
CA LEU A 82 9.41 10.37 -10.54
C LEU A 82 8.57 11.24 -11.47
N ARG A 83 9.09 12.40 -11.88
CA ARG A 83 8.44 13.25 -12.89
C ARG A 83 8.29 12.54 -14.23
N SER A 84 9.33 11.85 -14.69
CA SER A 84 9.28 11.05 -15.93
C SER A 84 8.26 9.92 -15.82
N LEU A 85 8.26 9.18 -14.70
CA LEU A 85 7.29 8.12 -14.43
C LEU A 85 5.85 8.65 -14.39
N LYS A 86 5.62 9.79 -13.74
CA LYS A 86 4.32 10.48 -13.74
C LYS A 86 3.90 10.80 -15.17
N GLY A 87 4.78 11.35 -16.01
CA GLY A 87 4.46 11.70 -17.39
C GLY A 87 4.23 10.51 -18.34
N LYS A 88 4.72 9.32 -17.99
CA LYS A 88 4.41 8.06 -18.70
C LYS A 88 3.08 7.48 -18.24
N TRP A 89 2.79 7.53 -16.94
CA TRP A 89 1.59 6.97 -16.35
C TRP A 89 0.36 7.86 -16.55
N LEU A 90 0.55 9.17 -16.45
CA LEU A 90 -0.44 10.19 -16.67
C LEU A 90 -0.01 11.08 -17.83
N LYS A 91 -0.97 11.59 -18.61
CA LYS A 91 -0.68 12.62 -19.61
C LYS A 91 0.05 13.79 -18.92
N LYS A 92 1.08 14.32 -19.59
CA LYS A 92 2.05 15.32 -19.09
C LYS A 92 1.44 16.51 -18.31
N ASN A 93 0.18 16.85 -18.57
CA ASN A 93 -0.53 18.00 -17.99
C ASN A 93 -1.70 17.63 -17.06
N SER A 94 -1.83 16.38 -16.59
CA SER A 94 -2.90 16.07 -15.63
C SER A 94 -2.55 16.64 -14.25
N ASN A 95 -3.26 17.67 -13.83
CA ASN A 95 -3.23 18.16 -12.46
C ASN A 95 -4.16 17.30 -11.62
N LEU A 96 -3.59 16.44 -10.77
CA LEU A 96 -4.35 15.66 -9.82
C LEU A 96 -4.73 16.53 -8.63
N THR A 97 -5.91 16.28 -8.07
CA THR A 97 -6.35 16.84 -6.79
C THR A 97 -5.98 15.91 -5.64
N VAL A 98 -5.91 16.43 -4.41
CA VAL A 98 -5.65 15.62 -3.20
C VAL A 98 -6.67 14.48 -3.06
N LYS A 99 -7.94 14.72 -3.39
CA LYS A 99 -9.01 13.71 -3.36
C LYS A 99 -8.77 12.59 -4.39
N GLN A 100 -8.36 12.94 -5.61
CA GLN A 100 -8.01 11.94 -6.62
C GLN A 100 -6.80 11.11 -6.19
N VAL A 101 -5.78 11.73 -5.57
CA VAL A 101 -4.63 10.99 -5.04
C VAL A 101 -5.04 10.05 -3.91
N ALA A 102 -5.96 10.46 -3.03
CA ALA A 102 -6.51 9.60 -1.98
C ALA A 102 -7.20 8.35 -2.57
N ILE A 103 -8.01 8.52 -3.62
CA ILE A 103 -8.65 7.41 -4.34
C ILE A 103 -7.60 6.53 -5.03
N LEU A 104 -6.62 7.13 -5.70
CA LEU A 104 -5.55 6.39 -6.37
C LEU A 104 -4.68 5.59 -5.39
N ARG A 105 -4.54 6.02 -4.14
CA ARG A 105 -3.84 5.24 -3.11
C ARG A 105 -4.57 3.93 -2.79
N LEU A 106 -5.88 3.84 -3.00
CA LEU A 106 -6.63 2.58 -2.88
C LEU A 106 -6.35 1.61 -4.04
N VAL A 107 -5.66 2.05 -5.11
CA VAL A 107 -5.27 1.18 -6.20
C VAL A 107 -3.91 0.54 -5.87
N PRO A 108 -3.85 -0.79 -5.70
CA PRO A 108 -2.67 -1.46 -5.13
C PRO A 108 -1.46 -1.45 -6.06
N PHE A 109 -1.68 -1.33 -7.37
CA PHE A 109 -0.64 -1.41 -8.39
C PHE A 109 0.17 -0.11 -8.52
N ILE A 110 -0.26 0.98 -7.90
CA ILE A 110 0.40 2.28 -7.99
C ILE A 110 1.38 2.44 -6.83
N HIS A 111 2.62 2.76 -7.16
CA HIS A 111 3.66 2.89 -6.16
C HIS A 111 3.44 4.10 -5.24
N PHE A 112 3.49 3.89 -3.92
CA PHE A 112 3.16 4.91 -2.93
C PHE A 112 3.99 6.20 -3.05
N HIS A 113 5.28 6.09 -3.36
CA HIS A 113 6.17 7.25 -3.49
C HIS A 113 5.83 8.11 -4.71
N LEU A 114 5.27 7.52 -5.78
CA LEU A 114 4.80 8.27 -6.94
C LEU A 114 3.60 9.15 -6.56
N LEU A 115 2.63 8.59 -5.82
CA LEU A 115 1.48 9.36 -5.33
C LEU A 115 1.89 10.39 -4.28
N SER A 116 2.91 10.09 -3.47
CA SER A 116 3.49 11.04 -2.52
C SER A 116 4.21 12.19 -3.23
N TYR A 117 4.80 11.94 -4.40
CA TYR A 117 5.32 12.99 -5.28
C TYR A 117 4.19 13.86 -5.86
N CYS A 118 3.08 13.25 -6.29
CA CYS A 118 1.92 14.03 -6.75
C CYS A 118 1.39 14.97 -5.66
N LEU A 119 1.30 14.52 -4.40
CA LEU A 119 0.94 15.39 -3.28
C LEU A 119 1.97 16.51 -3.05
N LEU A 120 3.26 16.20 -3.20
CA LEU A 120 4.32 17.21 -3.07
C LEU A 120 4.23 18.29 -4.15
N GLU A 121 3.81 17.96 -5.38
CA GLU A 121 3.58 18.97 -6.43
C GLU A 121 2.32 19.82 -6.19
N ILE A 122 1.31 19.28 -5.50
CA ILE A 122 0.07 20.00 -5.19
C ILE A 122 0.28 20.97 -4.01
N SER A 123 1.11 20.58 -3.03
CA SER A 123 1.28 21.34 -1.80
C SER A 123 2.34 22.45 -1.93
N ALA A 124 2.02 23.64 -1.41
CA ALA A 124 2.93 24.78 -1.40
C ALA A 124 4.04 24.64 -0.35
N ASP A 125 3.70 24.13 0.84
CA ASP A 125 4.63 24.01 1.96
C ASP A 125 4.57 22.62 2.64
N PHE A 126 5.41 22.43 3.68
CA PHE A 126 5.46 21.17 4.44
C PHE A 126 4.15 20.90 5.19
N LYS A 127 3.48 21.94 5.71
CA LYS A 127 2.26 21.79 6.51
C LYS A 127 1.09 21.34 5.65
N GLU A 128 0.95 21.92 4.47
CA GLU A 128 -0.04 21.52 3.47
C GLU A 128 0.23 20.10 2.99
N TYR A 129 1.50 19.77 2.71
CA TYR A 129 1.88 18.40 2.35
C TYR A 129 1.51 17.37 3.42
N ALA A 130 1.80 17.70 4.68
CA ALA A 130 1.47 16.85 5.82
C ALA A 130 -0.06 16.64 5.92
N LYS A 131 -0.85 17.73 5.83
CA LYS A 131 -2.32 17.65 5.86
C LYS A 131 -2.89 16.85 4.69
N SER A 132 -2.44 17.12 3.47
CA SER A 132 -2.87 16.39 2.27
C SER A 132 -2.48 14.91 2.33
N SER A 133 -1.29 14.60 2.83
CA SER A 133 -0.81 13.21 3.01
C SER A 133 -1.62 12.47 4.06
N LEU A 134 -1.94 13.11 5.19
CA LEU A 134 -2.78 12.55 6.23
C LEU A 134 -4.17 12.23 5.68
N PHE A 135 -4.81 13.21 5.00
CA PHE A 135 -6.11 13.02 4.37
C PHE A 135 -6.10 11.88 3.34
N ALA A 136 -5.07 11.79 2.50
CA ALA A 136 -4.97 10.76 1.48
C ALA A 136 -4.59 9.36 2.03
N ASN A 137 -3.95 9.29 3.20
CA ASN A 137 -3.61 8.02 3.86
C ASN A 137 -4.78 7.42 4.65
N LEU A 138 -5.72 8.25 5.12
CA LEU A 138 -6.84 7.77 5.93
C LEU A 138 -7.71 6.72 5.22
N PRO A 139 -8.25 6.97 4.00
CA PRO A 139 -9.06 5.96 3.30
C PRO A 139 -8.29 4.67 3.06
N LEU A 140 -7.02 4.79 2.67
CA LEU A 140 -6.11 3.68 2.44
C LEU A 140 -5.98 2.78 3.68
N ALA A 141 -5.70 3.38 4.83
CA ALA A 141 -5.52 2.65 6.08
C ALA A 141 -6.83 1.96 6.50
N VAL A 142 -7.95 2.68 6.47
CA VAL A 142 -9.25 2.16 6.91
C VAL A 142 -9.72 1.01 6.04
N VAL A 143 -9.69 1.16 4.72
CA VAL A 143 -10.17 0.12 3.81
C VAL A 143 -9.34 -1.15 3.94
N TYR A 144 -8.01 -1.07 3.86
CA TYR A 144 -7.18 -2.27 3.86
C TYR A 144 -7.08 -2.97 5.22
N THR A 145 -7.12 -2.22 6.33
CA THR A 145 -7.18 -2.85 7.66
C THR A 145 -8.54 -3.50 7.92
N SER A 146 -9.63 -2.90 7.43
CA SER A 146 -10.96 -3.52 7.48
C SER A 146 -11.02 -4.81 6.67
N VAL A 147 -10.40 -4.83 5.48
CA VAL A 147 -10.24 -6.06 4.69
C VAL A 147 -9.44 -7.12 5.46
N GLY A 148 -8.38 -6.73 6.18
CA GLY A 148 -7.64 -7.64 7.05
C GLY A 148 -8.51 -8.31 8.10
N GLN A 149 -9.40 -7.56 8.75
CA GLN A 149 -10.35 -8.11 9.71
C GLN A 149 -11.36 -9.07 9.07
N TRP A 150 -11.78 -8.84 7.82
CA TRP A 150 -12.62 -9.82 7.13
C TRP A 150 -11.87 -11.09 6.79
N ILE A 151 -10.60 -10.97 6.40
CA ILE A 151 -9.73 -12.12 6.12
C ILE A 151 -9.56 -12.99 7.37
N SER A 152 -9.43 -12.41 8.56
CA SER A 152 -9.30 -13.18 9.81
C SER A 152 -10.57 -13.97 10.19
N LEU A 153 -11.73 -13.59 9.66
CA LEU A 153 -13.00 -14.30 9.88
C LEU A 153 -13.20 -15.49 8.92
N PHE A 154 -12.47 -15.55 7.81
CA PHE A 154 -12.58 -16.66 6.87
C PHE A 154 -11.77 -17.87 7.35
N SER A 155 -12.43 -19.03 7.44
CA SER A 155 -11.74 -20.28 7.73
C SER A 155 -10.86 -20.71 6.55
N ILE A 156 -9.72 -21.34 6.83
CA ILE A 156 -8.74 -21.80 5.83
C ILE A 156 -9.41 -22.62 4.69
N PRO A 157 -10.36 -23.55 4.94
CA PRO A 157 -11.04 -24.27 3.87
C PRO A 157 -11.85 -23.36 2.94
N MET A 158 -12.46 -22.30 3.48
CA MET A 158 -13.26 -21.36 2.71
C MET A 158 -12.39 -20.50 1.79
N MET A 159 -11.18 -20.15 2.22
CA MET A 159 -10.19 -19.45 1.39
C MET A 159 -9.75 -20.30 0.20
N PHE A 160 -9.49 -21.60 0.40
CA PHE A 160 -9.15 -22.53 -0.68
C PHE A 160 -10.31 -22.73 -1.66
N LEU A 161 -11.54 -22.90 -1.16
CA LEU A 161 -12.74 -22.99 -2.00
C LEU A 161 -12.95 -21.74 -2.84
N PHE A 162 -12.82 -20.55 -2.23
CA PHE A 162 -12.95 -19.28 -2.95
C PHE A 162 -11.87 -19.11 -4.02
N SER A 163 -10.61 -19.41 -3.68
CA SER A 163 -9.50 -19.36 -4.64
C SER A 163 -9.70 -20.34 -5.81
N GLY A 164 -10.13 -21.57 -5.51
CA GLY A 164 -10.47 -22.58 -6.54
C GLY A 164 -11.61 -22.15 -7.43
N ALA A 165 -12.68 -21.58 -6.87
CA ALA A 165 -13.79 -21.03 -7.64
C ALA A 165 -13.35 -19.88 -8.57
N LEU A 166 -12.48 -18.98 -8.08
CA LEU A 166 -11.97 -17.86 -8.86
C LEU A 166 -11.08 -18.34 -10.02
N ILE A 167 -10.21 -19.33 -9.78
CA ILE A 167 -9.42 -19.99 -10.83
C ILE A 167 -10.35 -20.66 -11.85
N GLY A 168 -11.40 -21.35 -11.39
CA GLY A 168 -12.41 -21.97 -12.25
C GLY A 168 -13.10 -20.95 -13.14
N VAL A 169 -13.53 -19.81 -12.58
CA VAL A 169 -14.14 -18.71 -13.34
C VAL A 169 -13.14 -18.12 -14.35
N CYS A 170 -11.89 -17.86 -13.95
CA CYS A 170 -10.84 -17.40 -14.86
C CYS A 170 -10.60 -18.39 -16.01
N PHE A 171 -10.63 -19.70 -15.72
CA PHE A 171 -10.49 -20.75 -16.71
C PHE A 171 -11.68 -20.79 -17.68
N LEU A 172 -12.91 -20.58 -17.19
CA LEU A 172 -14.12 -20.50 -18.02
C LEU A 172 -14.14 -19.26 -18.92
N ILE A 173 -13.63 -18.12 -18.44
CA ILE A 173 -13.56 -16.86 -19.19
C ILE A 173 -12.41 -16.86 -20.20
N ARG A 174 -11.42 -17.76 -20.05
CA ARG A 174 -10.27 -17.85 -20.95
C ARG A 174 -10.72 -18.09 -22.40
N LYS A 175 -10.48 -17.13 -23.30
CA LYS A 175 -10.62 -17.33 -24.74
C LYS A 175 -9.71 -18.48 -25.19
N LYS A 176 -10.32 -19.48 -25.84
CA LYS A 176 -9.67 -20.77 -26.15
C LYS A 176 -8.65 -20.71 -27.29
N TYR A 177 -8.66 -19.65 -28.12
CA TYR A 177 -7.72 -19.47 -29.23
C TYR A 177 -7.42 -17.97 -29.47
N GLU A 178 -6.15 -17.60 -29.46
CA GLU A 178 -5.63 -16.38 -30.09
C GLU A 178 -5.12 -16.80 -31.46
N VAL A 179 -5.86 -16.48 -32.53
CA VAL A 179 -5.40 -16.74 -33.90
C VAL A 179 -4.43 -15.62 -34.27
N PHE A 180 -3.14 -15.88 -34.08
CA PHE A 180 -2.10 -15.00 -34.60
C PHE A 180 -2.03 -15.15 -36.12
N LEU A 181 -2.45 -14.13 -36.86
CA LEU A 181 -2.29 -14.12 -38.31
C LEU A 181 -0.81 -13.91 -38.63
N TRP A 182 -0.26 -14.76 -39.50
CA TRP A 182 1.14 -14.72 -39.92
C TRP A 182 1.54 -13.37 -40.54
N ARG A 183 0.57 -12.62 -41.07
CA ARG A 183 0.75 -11.25 -41.59
C ARG A 183 1.01 -10.19 -40.50
N ASP A 184 0.65 -10.44 -39.25
CA ASP A 184 0.91 -9.52 -38.14
C ASP A 184 2.37 -9.51 -37.72
N PHE A 185 3.11 -10.60 -38.00
CA PHE A 185 4.53 -10.72 -37.71
C PHE A 185 5.44 -10.26 -38.85
N PHE A 186 4.95 -10.28 -40.08
CA PHE A 186 5.74 -9.97 -41.28
C PHE A 186 5.09 -8.87 -42.12
N GLN A 187 4.76 -7.73 -41.49
CA GLN A 187 4.49 -6.52 -42.25
C GLN A 187 5.81 -5.99 -42.81
N THR A 188 6.05 -6.19 -44.11
CA THR A 188 7.03 -5.39 -44.85
C THR A 188 6.54 -3.95 -44.84
N SER A 189 7.23 -3.08 -44.11
CA SER A 189 6.94 -1.64 -44.10
C SER A 189 6.92 -1.11 -45.54
N PRO A 190 5.88 -0.37 -45.97
CA PRO A 190 5.88 0.34 -47.25
C PRO A 190 6.83 1.54 -47.25
#